data_AF-A0A2J6HNF4-F1
#
_entry.id   AF-A0A2J6HNF4-F1
#
_cell.length_a   1.000
_cell.length_b   1.000
_cell.length_c   1.000
_cell.angle_alpha   90.00
_cell.angle_beta   90.00
_cell.angle_gamma   90.00
#
_symmetry.space_group_name_H-M   'P 1'
#
loop_
_entity.id
_entity.type
_entity.pdbx_description
1 polymer ?
#
loop_
_entity_poly.entity_id
_entity_poly.type
_entity_poly.pdbx_seq_one_letter_code
_entity_poly.pdbx_strand_id
1 'polypeptide(L)'
;MKKILLSALLATFILFASASGDNTGEAKNADANVATISLSGDVFDIHTGEPLTGVEVSIEGTDLKAYSDFDGHFTIENVKPGAYNLIASFISYKKSLVENYELAANKKLNIKLQAD
;
A
#
# COMPACT_ATOMS: atom_id res chain seq x y z
N MET A 1 -34.88 -50.20 6.15
CA MET A 1 -34.74 -51.44 5.34
C MET A 1 -34.44 -51.09 3.88
N LYS A 2 -33.15 -50.91 3.52
CA LYS A 2 -32.63 -51.05 2.14
C LYS A 2 -31.18 -51.57 2.24
N LYS A 3 -31.11 -52.89 2.09
CA LYS A 3 -30.03 -53.83 1.73
C LYS A 3 -28.59 -53.27 1.63
N ILE A 4 -27.76 -53.73 2.58
CA ILE A 4 -26.31 -53.95 2.48
C ILE A 4 -26.06 -55.13 1.51
N LEU A 5 -24.87 -55.20 0.88
CA LEU A 5 -24.15 -56.33 0.21
C LEU A 5 -23.45 -55.77 -1.06
N LEU A 6 -22.24 -56.11 -1.51
CA LEU A 6 -21.17 -57.05 -1.14
C LEU A 6 -20.09 -56.92 -2.24
N SER A 7 -18.80 -56.70 -1.93
CA SER A 7 -17.59 -57.16 -2.68
C SER A 7 -16.37 -56.32 -2.27
N ALA A 8 -15.46 -56.78 -1.39
CA ALA A 8 -14.41 -57.78 -1.63
C ALA A 8 -13.45 -57.38 -2.77
N LEU A 9 -12.21 -57.00 -2.46
CA LEU A 9 -11.05 -57.90 -2.60
C LEU A 9 -9.75 -57.18 -2.18
N LEU A 10 -8.98 -57.91 -1.38
CA LEU A 10 -7.68 -57.58 -0.81
C LEU A 10 -6.56 -57.76 -1.86
N ALA A 11 -5.64 -56.80 -1.98
CA ALA A 11 -4.30 -57.05 -2.49
C ALA A 11 -3.29 -56.19 -1.74
N THR A 12 -2.54 -56.86 -0.88
CA THR A 12 -1.36 -56.39 -0.15
C THR A 12 -0.15 -56.25 -1.09
N PHE A 13 0.65 -55.19 -0.92
CA PHE A 13 2.11 -55.32 -1.09
C PHE A 13 2.82 -54.33 -0.16
N ILE A 14 3.67 -54.87 0.70
CA ILE A 14 4.48 -54.19 1.72
C ILE A 14 5.85 -53.88 1.09
N LEU A 15 6.47 -52.73 1.40
CA LEU A 15 7.84 -52.60 1.97
C LEU A 15 8.55 -51.28 1.57
N PHE A 16 8.88 -50.52 2.61
CA PHE A 16 10.14 -49.81 2.89
C PHE A 16 10.81 -48.97 1.79
N ALA A 17 10.85 -47.65 2.04
CA ALA A 17 12.11 -46.91 2.08
C ALA A 17 11.96 -45.70 3.02
N SER A 18 12.63 -45.78 4.17
CA SER A 18 12.91 -44.64 5.04
C SER A 18 13.87 -43.69 4.32
N ALA A 19 13.45 -42.46 4.09
CA ALA A 19 14.37 -41.35 3.90
C ALA A 19 14.00 -40.25 4.90
N SER A 20 14.64 -40.34 6.07
CA SER A 20 14.80 -39.24 7.00
C SER A 20 15.66 -38.17 6.29
N GLY A 21 15.01 -37.29 5.54
CA GLY A 21 15.59 -36.05 5.04
C GLY A 21 15.26 -34.95 6.04
N ASP A 22 16.24 -34.61 6.85
CA ASP A 22 16.24 -33.42 7.70
C ASP A 22 16.19 -32.17 6.80
N ASN A 23 15.00 -31.61 6.59
CA ASN A 23 14.84 -30.30 5.97
C ASN A 23 15.05 -29.23 7.04
N THR A 24 16.30 -29.14 7.45
CA THR A 24 16.89 -27.95 8.05
C THR A 24 16.48 -26.72 7.25
N GLY A 25 15.69 -25.85 7.88
CA GLY A 25 15.54 -24.44 7.54
C GLY A 25 15.28 -24.11 6.07
N GLU A 26 14.05 -24.32 5.61
CA GLU A 26 13.50 -23.41 4.60
C GLU A 26 13.38 -22.04 5.24
N ALA A 27 14.39 -21.19 4.98
CA ALA A 27 14.30 -19.77 5.17
C ALA A 27 13.01 -19.31 4.49
N LYS A 28 12.00 -18.98 5.30
CA LYS A 28 10.78 -18.32 4.83
C LYS A 28 11.24 -17.11 4.03
N ASN A 29 11.08 -17.21 2.71
CA ASN A 29 11.16 -16.08 1.81
C ASN A 29 10.42 -14.92 2.48
N ALA A 30 11.15 -13.87 2.83
CA ALA A 30 10.60 -12.62 3.26
C ALA A 30 10.03 -11.88 2.04
N ASP A 31 9.20 -12.57 1.26
CA ASP A 31 8.13 -11.92 0.51
C ASP A 31 7.05 -11.58 1.54
N ALA A 32 7.39 -10.63 2.42
CA ALA A 32 6.38 -9.90 3.14
C ALA A 32 5.57 -9.20 2.05
N ASN A 33 4.40 -9.74 1.75
CA ASN A 33 3.33 -9.02 1.08
C ASN A 33 3.01 -7.82 1.99
N VAL A 34 3.82 -6.76 1.88
CA VAL A 34 3.63 -5.54 2.64
C VAL A 34 2.44 -4.89 1.98
N ALA A 35 1.27 -5.06 2.59
CA ALA A 35 0.06 -4.40 2.14
C ALA A 35 0.33 -2.91 2.02
N THR A 36 0.30 -2.42 0.79
CA THR A 36 0.37 -1.00 0.48
C THR A 36 -1.03 -0.43 0.39
N ILE A 37 -1.13 0.88 0.59
CA ILE A 37 -2.36 1.65 0.48
C ILE A 37 -2.11 2.88 -0.38
N SER A 38 -3.19 3.48 -0.87
CA SER A 38 -3.14 4.76 -1.57
C SER A 38 -3.20 5.91 -0.57
N LEU A 39 -2.42 6.96 -0.83
CA LEU A 39 -2.49 8.24 -0.15
C LEU A 39 -3.15 9.24 -1.10
N SER A 40 -4.37 9.67 -0.77
CA SER A 40 -5.11 10.65 -1.57
C SER A 40 -5.43 11.89 -0.77
N GLY A 41 -5.57 13.01 -1.47
CA GLY A 41 -5.94 14.29 -0.89
C GLY A 41 -6.18 15.35 -1.94
N ASP A 42 -6.43 16.56 -1.45
CA ASP A 42 -6.78 17.70 -2.28
C ASP A 42 -5.79 18.85 -2.00
N VAL A 43 -5.52 19.66 -3.02
CA VAL A 43 -4.62 20.81 -2.93
C VAL A 43 -5.32 22.08 -3.38
N PHE A 44 -5.22 23.15 -2.57
CA PHE A 44 -5.89 24.43 -2.83
C PHE A 44 -4.97 25.62 -2.58
N ASP A 45 -5.27 26.75 -3.23
CA ASP A 45 -4.74 28.05 -2.84
C ASP A 45 -5.40 28.52 -1.53
N ILE A 46 -4.60 29.00 -0.58
CA ILE A 46 -5.07 29.39 0.75
C ILE A 46 -5.94 30.66 0.75
N HIS A 47 -5.77 31.55 -0.23
CA HIS A 47 -6.43 32.84 -0.34
C HIS A 47 -7.68 32.79 -1.21
N THR A 48 -7.60 32.17 -2.39
CA THR A 48 -8.72 32.07 -3.33
C THR A 48 -9.62 30.87 -3.02
N GLY A 49 -9.05 29.83 -2.41
CA GLY A 49 -9.75 28.55 -2.22
C GLY A 49 -9.89 27.73 -3.51
N GLU A 50 -9.26 28.17 -4.61
CA GLU A 50 -9.28 27.45 -5.87
C GLU A 50 -8.43 26.16 -5.81
N PRO A 51 -8.87 25.08 -6.47
CA PRO A 51 -8.06 23.88 -6.60
C PRO A 51 -6.81 24.17 -7.44
N LEU A 52 -5.69 23.59 -7.03
CA LEU A 52 -4.42 23.76 -7.73
C LEU A 52 -4.08 22.52 -8.52
N THR A 53 -3.99 22.66 -9.84
CA THR A 53 -3.57 21.59 -10.76
C THR A 53 -2.07 21.59 -10.99
N GLY A 54 -1.48 20.39 -11.11
CA GLY A 54 -0.05 20.22 -11.38
C GLY A 54 0.86 20.42 -10.16
N VAL A 55 0.32 20.44 -8.94
CA VAL A 55 1.12 20.49 -7.71
C VAL A 55 1.81 19.14 -7.51
N GLU A 56 3.12 19.14 -7.36
CA GLU A 56 3.86 17.94 -6.97
C GLU A 56 3.66 17.68 -5.48
N VAL A 57 3.09 16.53 -5.13
CA VAL A 57 3.02 16.04 -3.74
C VAL A 57 3.96 14.85 -3.62
N SER A 58 4.89 14.92 -2.68
CA SER A 58 5.93 13.91 -2.47
C SER A 58 6.01 13.48 -1.01
N ILE A 59 6.42 12.23 -0.80
CA ILE A 59 6.68 11.67 0.52
C ILE A 59 8.18 11.78 0.80
N GLU A 60 8.54 12.53 1.84
CA GLU A 60 9.94 12.75 2.23
C GLU A 60 10.65 11.41 2.52
N GLY A 61 11.88 11.27 2.00
CA GLY A 61 12.68 10.06 2.16
C GLY A 61 12.30 8.90 1.23
N THR A 62 11.40 9.13 0.26
CA THR A 62 11.02 8.13 -0.76
C THR A 62 10.99 8.77 -2.16
N ASP A 63 10.96 7.94 -3.20
CA ASP A 63 10.73 8.39 -4.58
C ASP A 63 9.24 8.49 -4.96
N LEU A 64 8.34 8.24 -4.01
CA LEU A 64 6.90 8.25 -4.26
C LEU A 64 6.37 9.68 -4.34
N LYS A 65 5.68 9.96 -5.43
CA LYS A 65 5.06 11.27 -5.70
C LYS A 65 3.87 11.16 -6.65
N ALA A 66 3.03 12.18 -6.61
CA ALA A 66 1.94 12.38 -7.56
C ALA A 66 1.82 13.87 -7.91
N TYR A 67 1.09 14.15 -8.99
CA TYR A 67 0.70 15.49 -9.37
C TYR A 67 -0.81 15.64 -9.20
N SER A 68 -1.25 16.80 -8.71
CA SER A 68 -2.68 17.09 -8.61
C SER A 68 -3.33 17.28 -9.99
N ASP A 69 -4.57 16.83 -10.15
CA ASP A 69 -5.38 16.97 -11.36
C ASP A 69 -6.11 18.33 -11.43
N PHE A 70 -7.07 18.48 -12.35
CA PHE A 70 -7.80 19.74 -12.55
C PHE A 70 -8.69 20.15 -11.38
N ASP A 71 -9.10 19.20 -10.54
CA ASP A 71 -9.91 19.44 -9.35
C ASP A 71 -9.03 19.54 -8.09
N GLY A 72 -7.70 19.56 -8.27
CA GLY A 72 -6.72 19.62 -7.19
C GLY A 72 -6.51 18.29 -6.47
N HIS A 73 -7.12 17.20 -6.95
CA HIS A 73 -7.00 15.88 -6.35
C HIS A 73 -5.68 15.23 -6.73
N PHE A 74 -5.04 14.55 -5.78
CA PHE A 74 -3.87 13.71 -6.04
C PHE A 74 -4.04 12.33 -5.41
N THR A 75 -3.34 11.34 -5.96
CA THR A 75 -3.26 10.00 -5.37
C THR A 75 -1.86 9.43 -5.58
N ILE A 76 -1.19 9.07 -4.48
CA ILE A 76 0.09 8.35 -4.48
C ILE A 76 -0.22 6.88 -4.16
N GLU A 77 0.07 6.01 -5.10
CA GLU A 77 -0.15 4.56 -4.96
C GLU A 77 1.04 3.87 -4.28
N ASN A 78 0.81 2.65 -3.81
CA ASN A 78 1.85 1.77 -3.29
C ASN A 78 2.62 2.30 -2.06
N VAL A 79 1.94 3.07 -1.21
CA VAL A 79 2.54 3.60 0.02
C VAL A 79 2.37 2.60 1.15
N LYS A 80 3.42 2.35 1.92
CA LYS A 80 3.31 1.53 3.12
C LYS A 80 2.58 2.33 4.21
N PRO A 81 1.75 1.72 5.06
CA PRO A 81 1.18 2.42 6.20
C PRO A 81 2.27 2.93 7.15
N GLY A 82 2.10 4.14 7.69
CA GLY A 82 3.08 4.77 8.59
C GLY A 82 2.94 6.29 8.68
N ALA A 83 3.83 6.90 9.47
CA ALA A 83 3.93 8.35 9.61
C ALA A 83 4.89 8.93 8.58
N TYR A 84 4.47 9.97 7.86
CA TYR A 84 5.26 10.59 6.80
C TYR A 84 5.24 12.11 6.88
N ASN A 85 6.35 12.72 6.45
CA ASN A 85 6.34 14.12 6.08
C ASN A 85 5.98 14.24 4.59
N LEU A 86 5.00 15.07 4.26
CA LEU A 86 4.58 15.31 2.89
C LEU A 86 5.00 16.72 2.47
N ILE A 87 5.55 16.84 1.27
CA ILE A 87 5.96 18.11 0.68
C ILE A 87 5.11 18.35 -0.56
N ALA A 88 4.34 19.44 -0.54
CA ALA A 88 3.65 19.95 -1.72
C ALA A 88 4.43 21.14 -2.29
N SER A 89 4.74 21.08 -3.58
CA SER A 89 5.55 22.08 -4.28
C SER A 89 4.91 22.46 -5.60
N PHE A 90 4.82 23.75 -5.86
CA PHE A 90 4.26 24.29 -7.09
C PHE A 90 4.97 25.59 -7.49
N ILE A 91 5.06 25.84 -8.80
CA ILE A 91 5.78 27.01 -9.31
C ILE A 91 5.09 28.30 -8.86
N SER A 92 5.87 29.27 -8.37
CA SER A 92 5.37 30.54 -7.82
C SER A 92 4.53 30.42 -6.54
N TYR A 93 4.63 29.30 -5.82
CA TYR A 93 4.02 29.10 -4.52
C TYR A 93 5.07 28.67 -3.48
N LYS A 94 4.83 29.07 -2.23
CA LYS A 94 5.55 28.56 -1.07
C LYS A 94 5.30 27.06 -0.94
N LYS A 95 6.38 26.30 -0.74
CA LYS A 95 6.28 24.88 -0.40
C LYS A 95 5.51 24.71 0.90
N SER A 96 4.59 23.74 0.92
CA SER A 96 3.87 23.35 2.13
C SER A 96 4.44 22.04 2.65
N LEU A 97 4.77 22.01 3.94
CA LEU A 97 5.21 20.82 4.67
C LEU A 97 4.07 20.34 5.58
N VAL A 98 3.64 19.09 5.41
CA VAL A 98 2.73 18.41 6.34
C VAL A 98 3.54 17.40 7.12
N GLU A 99 3.80 17.70 8.39
CA GLU A 99 4.62 16.84 9.25
C GLU A 99 3.80 15.73 9.91
N ASN A 100 4.42 14.56 10.10
CA ASN A 100 3.86 13.43 10.84
C ASN A 100 2.44 13.03 10.41
N TYR A 101 2.20 12.99 9.10
CA TYR A 101 0.95 12.50 8.54
C TYR A 101 0.84 10.98 8.72
N GLU A 102 -0.09 10.55 9.56
CA GLU A 102 -0.37 9.14 9.84
C GLU A 102 -1.23 8.51 8.73
N LEU A 103 -0.57 7.82 7.80
CA LEU A 103 -1.20 7.05 6.74
C LEU A 103 -1.64 5.68 7.27
N ALA A 104 -2.77 5.68 7.96
CA ALA A 104 -3.49 4.48 8.42
C ALA A 104 -4.99 4.77 8.66
N ALA A 105 -5.34 6.05 8.86
CA ALA A 105 -6.70 6.50 9.01
C ALA A 105 -7.26 6.98 7.66
N ASN A 106 -8.53 6.67 7.37
CA ASN A 106 -9.32 7.28 6.30
C ASN A 106 -9.61 8.77 6.59
N LYS A 107 -8.56 9.56 6.85
CA LYS A 107 -8.65 10.98 7.11
C LYS A 107 -8.44 11.71 5.79
N LYS A 108 -9.42 12.55 5.43
CA LYS A 108 -9.28 13.44 4.29
C LYS A 108 -8.08 14.38 4.51
N LEU A 109 -7.10 14.34 3.61
CA LEU A 109 -5.97 15.24 3.60
C LEU A 109 -6.25 16.42 2.67
N ASN A 110 -6.15 17.64 3.21
CA ASN A 110 -6.19 18.87 2.41
C ASN A 110 -4.88 19.61 2.63
N ILE A 111 -4.20 19.97 1.55
CA ILE A 111 -2.97 20.76 1.58
C ILE A 111 -3.30 22.15 1.03
N LYS A 112 -2.83 23.20 1.70
CA LYS A 112 -3.01 24.58 1.26
C LYS A 112 -1.66 25.17 0.90
N LEU A 113 -1.53 25.75 -0.28
CA LEU A 113 -0.35 26.49 -0.68
C LEU A 113 -0.65 27.99 -0.69
N GLN A 114 0.39 28.78 -0.48
CA GLN A 114 0.33 30.23 -0.54
C GLN A 114 1.18 30.70 -1.72
N ALA A 115 0.62 31.52 -2.61
CA ALA A 115 1.39 32.18 -3.66
C ALA A 115 2.55 32.99 -3.05
N ASP A 116 3.71 32.98 -3.74
CA ASP A 116 4.91 33.69 -3.30
C ASP A 116 4.83 35.22 -3.47
#